data_AF-H2XY70-F1
#
_entry.id   AF-H2XY70-F1
#
_cell.length_a   1.000
_cell.length_b   1.000
_cell.length_c   1.000
_cell.angle_alpha   90.00
_cell.angle_beta   90.00
_cell.angle_gamma   90.00
#
_symmetry.space_group_name_H-M   'P 1'
#
loop_
_entity.id
_entity.type
_entity.pdbx_description
1 polymer ?
#
loop_
_entity_poly.entity_id
_entity_poly.type
_entity_poly.pdbx_seq_one_letter_code
_entity_poly.pdbx_strand_id
1 'polypeptide(L)'
;MAMHFLSTVFFVLVVLAWSSKSEESRRCYGFDNLAGPLAKVRSINSTNIGYFEGCEIVEGNMLFLTYAFKGDIYTHTPPMNTSQLQALSSIKVITGFLYINAWAENVTNFSAFKSLEKIEGRTLFRNIAAIVMQGVYANNGPHYLQQIESLGFASLKSIDNGNVYIGQMQNLCYDKTVDWQSVLKNPIHRSTFTKGLLLRRNKPKHLCE
;
A
#
# COMPACT_ATOMS: atom_id res chain seq x y z
N MET A 1 44.22 -5.14 30.67
CA MET A 1 43.22 -4.24 30.05
C MET A 1 42.71 -4.73 28.68
N ALA A 2 42.84 -6.03 28.34
CA ALA A 2 42.37 -6.59 27.07
C ALA A 2 41.09 -7.45 27.19
N MET A 3 40.76 -7.91 28.40
CA MET A 3 39.66 -8.86 28.62
C MET A 3 38.27 -8.21 28.72
N HIS A 4 38.19 -6.92 29.09
CA HIS A 4 36.93 -6.16 29.10
C HIS A 4 36.48 -5.71 27.71
N PHE A 5 37.41 -5.47 26.78
CA PHE A 5 37.11 -5.06 25.39
C PHE A 5 36.52 -6.20 24.55
N LEU A 6 37.00 -7.43 24.74
CA LEU A 6 36.49 -8.61 24.00
C LEU A 6 35.02 -8.93 24.35
N SER A 7 34.63 -8.73 25.62
CA SER A 7 33.26 -9.00 26.09
C SER A 7 32.25 -7.98 25.54
N THR A 8 32.62 -6.69 25.50
CA THR A 8 31.75 -5.63 24.94
C THR A 8 31.55 -5.79 23.45
N VAL A 9 32.62 -6.10 22.70
CA VAL A 9 32.53 -6.34 21.25
C VAL A 9 31.67 -7.56 20.94
N PHE A 10 31.81 -8.66 21.69
CA PHE A 10 30.97 -9.84 21.52
C PHE A 10 29.48 -9.55 21.81
N PHE A 11 29.18 -8.82 22.89
CA PHE A 11 27.81 -8.47 23.24
C PHE A 11 27.16 -7.55 22.20
N VAL A 12 27.91 -6.57 21.68
CA VAL A 12 27.46 -5.69 20.58
C VAL A 12 27.19 -6.50 19.31
N LEU A 13 28.06 -7.43 18.93
CA LEU A 13 27.85 -8.30 17.76
C LEU A 13 26.62 -9.21 17.93
N VAL A 14 26.39 -9.75 19.12
CA VAL A 14 25.21 -10.56 19.41
C VAL A 14 23.94 -9.72 19.33
N VAL A 15 23.92 -8.51 19.91
CA VAL A 15 22.78 -7.59 19.82
C VAL A 15 22.51 -7.16 18.38
N LEU A 16 23.55 -6.84 17.61
CA LEU A 16 23.41 -6.48 16.19
C LEU A 16 22.89 -7.66 15.35
N ALA A 17 23.40 -8.87 15.57
CA ALA A 17 22.94 -10.08 14.89
C ALA A 17 21.50 -10.46 15.28
N TRP A 18 21.11 -10.26 16.54
CA TRP A 18 19.74 -10.44 17.00
C TRP A 18 18.80 -9.39 16.40
N SER A 19 19.22 -8.13 16.37
CA SER A 19 18.48 -7.02 15.75
C SER A 19 18.26 -7.28 14.26
N SER A 20 19.32 -7.63 13.52
CA SER A 20 19.23 -7.92 12.08
C SER A 20 18.32 -9.10 11.79
N LYS A 21 18.39 -10.17 12.61
CA LYS A 21 17.50 -11.34 12.48
C LYS A 21 16.04 -11.00 12.80
N SER A 22 15.79 -10.10 13.75
CA SER A 22 14.43 -9.63 14.07
C SER A 22 13.83 -8.75 12.98
N GLU A 23 14.67 -7.99 12.28
CA GLU A 23 14.27 -7.10 11.19
C GLU A 23 14.00 -7.88 9.89
N GLU A 24 14.82 -8.89 9.60
CA GLU A 24 14.59 -9.84 8.50
C GLU A 24 13.28 -10.64 8.69
N SER A 25 12.93 -10.96 9.94
CA SER A 25 11.67 -11.65 10.28
C SER A 25 10.40 -10.81 10.04
N ARG A 26 10.51 -9.49 9.84
CA ARG A 26 9.35 -8.59 9.61
C ARG A 26 9.27 -8.07 8.18
N ARG A 27 10.11 -8.59 7.28
CA ARG A 27 10.11 -8.28 5.85
C ARG A 27 9.34 -9.34 5.08
N CYS A 28 8.54 -8.88 4.12
CA CYS A 28 7.79 -9.74 3.22
C CYS A 28 7.95 -9.27 1.79
N TYR A 29 7.76 -10.17 0.83
CA TYR A 29 7.92 -9.85 -0.59
C TYR A 29 6.57 -9.54 -1.25
N GLY A 30 6.51 -8.40 -1.94
CA GLY A 30 5.43 -8.01 -2.84
C GLY A 30 5.58 -8.62 -4.24
N PHE A 31 4.91 -8.00 -5.22
CA PHE A 31 4.84 -8.51 -6.61
C PHE A 31 6.14 -8.43 -7.42
N ASP A 32 7.20 -7.78 -6.92
CA ASP A 32 8.48 -7.68 -7.62
C ASP A 32 9.36 -8.94 -7.46
N ASN A 33 8.99 -9.87 -6.55
CA ASN A 33 9.72 -11.12 -6.34
C ASN A 33 9.13 -12.28 -7.16
N LEU A 34 9.79 -12.61 -8.28
CA LEU A 34 9.40 -13.69 -9.19
C LEU A 34 9.55 -15.11 -8.61
N ALA A 35 10.23 -15.26 -7.47
CA ALA A 35 10.33 -16.52 -6.73
C ALA A 35 9.50 -16.51 -5.42
N GLY A 36 8.78 -15.42 -5.15
CA GLY A 36 8.02 -15.22 -3.92
C GLY A 36 6.63 -15.87 -3.94
N PRO A 37 5.89 -15.81 -2.81
CA PRO A 37 4.55 -16.39 -2.69
C PRO A 37 3.53 -15.76 -3.64
N LEU A 38 3.82 -14.57 -4.18
CA LEU A 38 2.96 -13.87 -5.12
C LEU A 38 3.29 -14.12 -6.60
N ALA A 39 4.32 -14.93 -6.92
CA ALA A 39 4.84 -15.07 -8.28
C ALA A 39 3.83 -15.57 -9.33
N LYS A 40 2.80 -16.31 -8.91
CA LYS A 40 1.78 -16.91 -9.81
C LYS A 40 0.38 -16.30 -9.67
N VAL A 41 0.25 -15.22 -8.89
CA VAL A 41 -1.01 -14.50 -8.73
C VAL A 41 -0.88 -13.11 -9.33
N ARG A 42 -2.02 -12.44 -9.50
CA ARG A 42 -2.07 -11.10 -10.10
C ARG A 42 -2.49 -10.01 -9.09
N SER A 43 -3.00 -10.40 -7.92
CA SER A 43 -3.45 -9.52 -6.84
C SER A 43 -3.31 -10.22 -5.50
N ILE A 44 -3.11 -9.42 -4.45
CA ILE A 44 -3.35 -9.86 -3.08
C ILE A 44 -4.83 -10.19 -2.98
N ASN A 45 -5.16 -11.38 -2.46
CA ASN A 45 -6.52 -11.93 -2.43
C ASN A 45 -6.75 -12.71 -1.12
N SER A 46 -7.96 -13.25 -0.97
CA SER A 46 -8.39 -13.99 0.22
C SER A 46 -7.51 -15.19 0.60
N THR A 47 -6.78 -15.78 -0.34
CA THR A 47 -5.95 -16.98 -0.11
C THR A 47 -4.51 -16.65 0.27
N ASN A 48 -4.02 -15.44 -0.03
CA ASN A 48 -2.61 -15.09 0.16
C ASN A 48 -2.38 -13.91 1.12
N ILE A 49 -3.40 -13.12 1.45
CA ILE A 49 -3.24 -11.92 2.28
C ILE A 49 -2.68 -12.20 3.69
N GLY A 50 -2.95 -13.38 4.25
CA GLY A 50 -2.40 -13.81 5.55
C GLY A 50 -0.86 -13.88 5.57
N TYR A 51 -0.20 -13.96 4.42
CA TYR A 51 1.26 -13.88 4.31
C TYR A 51 1.83 -12.57 4.89
N PHE A 52 1.04 -11.50 4.93
CA PHE A 52 1.48 -10.19 5.42
C PHE A 52 1.25 -9.99 6.92
N GLU A 53 0.71 -10.98 7.64
CA GLU A 53 0.51 -10.86 9.10
C GLU A 53 1.84 -10.65 9.82
N GLY A 54 1.92 -9.58 10.61
CA GLY A 54 3.14 -9.19 11.33
C GLY A 54 4.22 -8.53 10.47
N CYS A 55 3.97 -8.34 9.17
CA CYS A 55 4.90 -7.68 8.27
C CYS A 55 4.97 -6.17 8.54
N GLU A 56 6.19 -5.64 8.67
CA GLU A 56 6.42 -4.19 8.80
C GLU A 56 6.92 -3.57 7.49
N ILE A 57 7.65 -4.33 6.67
CA ILE A 57 8.23 -3.84 5.41
C ILE A 57 7.86 -4.80 4.29
N VAL A 58 7.21 -4.27 3.25
CA VAL A 58 6.93 -5.00 2.01
C VAL A 58 7.94 -4.59 0.95
N GLU A 59 8.81 -5.53 0.59
CA GLU A 59 9.75 -5.39 -0.52
C GLU A 59 9.03 -5.67 -1.85
N GLY A 60 8.69 -4.60 -2.56
CA GLY A 60 8.05 -4.62 -3.86
C GLY A 60 6.67 -3.97 -3.86
N ASN A 61 5.86 -4.32 -4.86
CA ASN A 61 4.55 -3.69 -5.06
C ASN A 61 3.42 -4.43 -4.34
N MET A 62 2.37 -3.70 -4.00
CA MET A 62 1.11 -4.25 -3.49
C MET A 62 -0.03 -3.88 -4.43
N LEU A 63 -0.73 -4.91 -4.93
CA LEU A 63 -1.82 -4.76 -5.90
C LEU A 63 -3.11 -5.37 -5.33
N PHE A 64 -4.17 -4.58 -5.33
CA PHE A 64 -5.54 -4.95 -4.93
C PHE A 64 -6.48 -4.75 -6.10
N LEU A 65 -6.79 -5.85 -6.78
CA LEU A 65 -7.61 -5.87 -7.99
C LEU A 65 -9.03 -6.39 -7.72
N THR A 66 -9.98 -6.04 -8.60
CA THR A 66 -11.41 -6.40 -8.52
C THR A 66 -11.71 -7.84 -8.07
N TYR A 67 -11.04 -8.84 -8.65
CA TYR A 67 -11.31 -10.24 -8.35
C TYR A 67 -10.85 -10.67 -6.95
N ALA A 68 -9.99 -9.90 -6.27
CA ALA A 68 -9.65 -10.15 -4.87
C ALA A 68 -10.87 -10.02 -3.96
N PHE A 69 -11.77 -9.08 -4.26
CA PHE A 69 -12.96 -8.78 -3.45
C PHE A 69 -14.24 -9.41 -4.00
N LYS A 70 -14.32 -9.67 -5.31
CA LYS A 70 -15.44 -10.41 -5.91
C LYS A 70 -15.28 -11.93 -5.88
N GLY A 71 -14.07 -12.40 -5.58
CA GLY A 71 -13.68 -13.77 -5.88
C GLY A 71 -13.35 -13.95 -7.36
N ASP A 72 -12.70 -15.07 -7.65
CA ASP A 72 -12.29 -15.51 -8.98
C ASP A 72 -12.68 -16.98 -9.14
N ILE A 73 -13.64 -17.24 -10.01
CA ILE A 73 -14.13 -18.59 -10.29
C ILE A 73 -13.06 -19.46 -10.97
N TYR A 74 -12.16 -18.87 -11.76
CA TYR A 74 -11.15 -19.63 -12.52
C TYR A 74 -10.04 -20.14 -11.60
N THR A 75 -9.65 -19.32 -10.61
CA THR A 75 -8.67 -19.69 -9.59
C THR A 75 -9.31 -20.21 -8.31
N HIS A 76 -10.62 -20.45 -8.29
CA HIS A 76 -11.41 -20.89 -7.13
C HIS A 76 -11.13 -20.05 -5.87
N THR A 77 -10.89 -18.75 -6.06
CA THR A 77 -10.56 -17.82 -4.99
C THR A 77 -11.85 -17.19 -4.46
N PRO A 78 -12.21 -17.36 -3.18
CA PRO A 78 -13.41 -16.73 -2.64
C PRO A 78 -13.22 -15.20 -2.51
N PRO A 79 -14.32 -14.43 -2.42
CA PRO A 79 -14.27 -13.02 -2.00
C PRO A 79 -13.46 -12.83 -0.71
N MET A 80 -12.63 -11.78 -0.66
CA MET A 80 -11.91 -11.41 0.56
C MET A 80 -12.86 -10.90 1.64
N ASN A 81 -12.74 -11.48 2.84
CA ASN A 81 -13.45 -11.01 4.02
C ASN A 81 -12.75 -9.76 4.60
N THR A 82 -13.54 -8.79 5.07
CA THR A 82 -13.04 -7.55 5.68
C THR A 82 -12.09 -7.81 6.84
N SER A 83 -12.30 -8.86 7.63
CA SER A 83 -11.41 -9.22 8.75
C SER A 83 -10.00 -9.59 8.30
N GLN A 84 -9.83 -10.12 7.08
CA GLN A 84 -8.52 -10.49 6.55
C GLN A 84 -7.63 -9.26 6.27
N LEU A 85 -8.23 -8.08 6.09
CA LEU A 85 -7.50 -6.83 5.90
C LEU A 85 -6.65 -6.47 7.13
N GLN A 86 -6.95 -7.03 8.30
CA GLN A 86 -6.16 -6.87 9.53
C GLN A 86 -4.70 -7.30 9.34
N ALA A 87 -4.42 -8.24 8.43
CA ALA A 87 -3.06 -8.68 8.11
C ALA A 87 -2.15 -7.52 7.68
N LEU A 88 -2.72 -6.47 7.06
CA LEU A 88 -1.97 -5.33 6.55
C LEU A 88 -1.64 -4.28 7.63
N SER A 89 -2.23 -4.42 8.82
CA SER A 89 -2.24 -3.37 9.84
C SER A 89 -0.88 -3.00 10.42
N SER A 90 0.12 -3.87 10.30
CA SER A 90 1.48 -3.65 10.79
C SER A 90 2.43 -3.06 9.74
N ILE A 91 2.00 -3.01 8.46
CA ILE A 91 2.86 -2.56 7.36
C ILE A 91 3.16 -1.07 7.53
N LYS A 92 4.44 -0.75 7.67
CA LYS A 92 4.97 0.61 7.81
C LYS A 92 5.62 1.12 6.53
N VAL A 93 6.22 0.23 5.75
CA VAL A 93 6.95 0.60 4.53
C VAL A 93 6.56 -0.30 3.37
N ILE A 94 6.31 0.31 2.22
CA ILE A 94 6.22 -0.38 0.93
C ILE A 94 7.36 0.16 0.06
N THR A 95 8.26 -0.71 -0.41
CA THR A 95 9.42 -0.24 -1.19
C THR A 95 9.07 0.05 -2.64
N GLY A 96 8.05 -0.60 -3.20
CA GLY A 96 7.54 -0.38 -4.55
C GLY A 96 6.37 0.60 -4.60
N PHE A 97 5.35 0.29 -5.40
CA PHE A 97 4.10 1.06 -5.48
C PHE A 97 2.89 0.34 -4.85
N LEU A 98 1.89 1.13 -4.47
CA LEU A 98 0.58 0.66 -4.03
C LEU A 98 -0.47 0.93 -5.13
N TYR A 99 -1.15 -0.12 -5.58
CA TYR A 99 -2.23 -0.03 -6.56
C TYR A 99 -3.52 -0.63 -6.02
N ILE A 100 -4.60 0.13 -6.06
CA ILE A 100 -5.93 -0.28 -5.59
C ILE A 100 -6.96 0.11 -6.66
N ASN A 101 -7.70 -0.85 -7.19
CA ASN A 101 -8.87 -0.56 -8.03
C ASN A 101 -10.19 -1.16 -7.52
N ALA A 102 -10.14 -1.86 -6.39
CA ALA A 102 -11.27 -2.43 -5.70
C ALA A 102 -10.98 -2.57 -4.21
N TRP A 103 -12.04 -2.54 -3.40
CA TRP A 103 -11.95 -2.72 -1.96
C TRP A 103 -13.18 -3.46 -1.43
N ALA A 104 -13.15 -3.86 -0.15
CA ALA A 104 -14.24 -4.60 0.47
C ALA A 104 -15.47 -3.70 0.68
N GLU A 105 -16.67 -4.21 0.37
CA GLU A 105 -17.91 -3.42 0.26
C GLU A 105 -18.32 -2.69 1.56
N ASN A 106 -18.03 -3.27 2.73
CA ASN A 106 -18.41 -2.71 4.03
C ASN A 106 -17.27 -1.93 4.71
N VAL A 107 -16.25 -1.51 3.95
CA VAL A 107 -15.09 -0.78 4.47
C VAL A 107 -14.99 0.56 3.75
N THR A 108 -15.12 1.66 4.49
CA THR A 108 -15.27 3.01 3.91
C THR A 108 -13.95 3.78 3.74
N ASN A 109 -12.81 3.16 4.04
CA ASN A 109 -11.48 3.75 3.89
C ASN A 109 -10.38 2.68 3.80
N PHE A 110 -9.12 3.10 3.66
CA PHE A 110 -7.96 2.20 3.60
C PHE A 110 -7.21 2.10 4.94
N SER A 111 -7.92 2.21 6.07
CA SER A 111 -7.32 2.09 7.43
C SER A 111 -6.71 0.72 7.74
N ALA A 112 -6.88 -0.27 6.85
CA ALA A 112 -6.05 -1.48 6.84
C ALA A 112 -4.55 -1.15 6.79
N PHE A 113 -4.18 -0.02 6.19
CA PHE A 113 -2.83 0.56 6.16
C PHE A 113 -2.62 1.66 7.21
N LYS A 114 -3.29 1.60 8.37
CA LYS A 114 -3.19 2.65 9.41
C LYS A 114 -1.75 2.95 9.86
N SER A 115 -0.88 1.95 9.82
CA SER A 115 0.54 2.07 10.20
C SER A 115 1.47 2.38 9.04
N LEU A 116 0.97 2.53 7.82
CA LEU A 116 1.81 2.83 6.66
C LEU A 116 2.39 4.24 6.80
N GLU A 117 3.71 4.31 6.96
CA GLU A 117 4.45 5.55 7.16
C GLU A 117 5.11 6.04 5.87
N LYS A 118 5.54 5.10 5.02
CA LYS A 118 6.36 5.40 3.86
C LYS A 118 6.05 4.52 2.66
N ILE A 119 6.06 5.13 1.48
CA ILE A 119 6.21 4.43 0.20
C ILE A 119 7.50 4.93 -0.45
N GLU A 120 8.44 4.04 -0.71
CA GLU A 120 9.75 4.44 -1.25
C GLU A 120 9.71 4.70 -2.75
N GLY A 121 8.85 3.98 -3.49
CA GLY A 121 8.70 4.14 -4.93
C GLY A 121 9.95 3.73 -5.73
N ARG A 122 10.68 2.68 -5.30
CA ARG A 122 11.81 2.11 -6.05
C ARG A 122 11.35 1.57 -7.41
N THR A 123 10.14 1.04 -7.44
CA THR A 123 9.38 0.65 -8.64
C THR A 123 8.09 1.46 -8.68
N LEU A 124 7.65 1.84 -9.88
CA LEU A 124 6.51 2.74 -10.08
C LEU A 124 5.51 2.15 -11.07
N PHE A 125 4.22 2.32 -10.79
CA PHE A 125 3.17 1.94 -11.74
C PHE A 125 3.34 2.72 -13.04
N ARG A 126 3.52 1.99 -14.14
CA ARG A 126 3.81 2.53 -15.48
C ARG A 126 4.98 3.53 -15.48
N ASN A 127 5.98 3.33 -14.62
CA ASN A 127 7.14 4.22 -14.45
C ASN A 127 6.78 5.67 -14.06
N ILE A 128 5.61 5.89 -13.43
CA ILE A 128 5.12 7.23 -13.11
C ILE A 128 4.63 7.37 -11.66
N ALA A 129 3.86 6.42 -11.15
CA ALA A 129 3.12 6.61 -9.89
C ALA A 129 3.49 5.59 -8.80
N ALA A 130 3.67 6.07 -7.57
CA ALA A 130 3.89 5.26 -6.37
C ALA A 130 2.58 4.90 -5.67
N ILE A 131 1.53 5.70 -5.85
CA ILE A 131 0.17 5.35 -5.43
C ILE A 131 -0.78 5.52 -6.61
N VAL A 132 -1.57 4.49 -6.87
CA VAL A 132 -2.71 4.56 -7.79
C VAL A 132 -3.94 4.00 -7.10
N MET A 133 -4.93 4.86 -6.88
CA MET A 133 -6.28 4.47 -6.48
C MET A 133 -7.25 4.92 -7.56
N GLN A 134 -7.83 3.96 -8.26
CA GLN A 134 -8.72 4.28 -9.37
C GLN A 134 -9.97 3.42 -9.29
N GLY A 135 -11.12 4.05 -9.07
CA GLY A 135 -12.39 3.39 -9.32
C GLY A 135 -12.53 3.14 -10.82
N VAL A 136 -12.92 1.94 -11.23
CA VAL A 136 -13.11 1.62 -12.64
C VAL A 136 -14.56 1.96 -13.03
N TYR A 137 -14.73 2.98 -13.87
CA TYR A 137 -16.00 3.25 -14.55
C TYR A 137 -16.00 2.49 -15.87
N ALA A 138 -16.45 1.25 -15.87
CA ALA A 138 -17.06 0.74 -17.10
C ALA A 138 -18.42 1.42 -17.22
N ASN A 139 -18.82 1.87 -18.41
CA ASN A 139 -20.10 2.53 -18.66
C ASN A 139 -21.26 1.66 -18.10
N ASN A 140 -21.84 2.06 -16.96
CA ASN A 140 -22.85 1.32 -16.17
C ASN A 140 -22.37 0.02 -15.49
N GLY A 141 -21.06 -0.18 -15.35
CA GLY A 141 -20.48 -1.29 -14.61
C GLY A 141 -20.41 -1.03 -13.10
N PRO A 142 -20.19 -2.09 -12.30
CA PRO A 142 -20.08 -1.99 -10.84
C PRO A 142 -18.90 -1.12 -10.40
N HIS A 143 -19.15 -0.27 -9.41
CA HIS A 143 -18.18 0.67 -8.83
C HIS A 143 -17.50 0.07 -7.59
N TYR A 144 -16.29 -0.47 -7.76
CA TYR A 144 -15.61 -1.25 -6.70
C TYR A 144 -14.96 -0.44 -5.57
N LEU A 145 -15.06 0.87 -5.64
CA LEU A 145 -14.60 1.81 -4.60
C LEU A 145 -15.72 2.80 -4.21
N GLN A 146 -16.99 2.47 -4.51
CA GLN A 146 -18.12 3.37 -4.25
C GLN A 146 -18.30 3.68 -2.77
N GLN A 147 -18.04 2.70 -1.91
CA GLN A 147 -18.14 2.80 -0.46
C GLN A 147 -17.04 3.67 0.18
N ILE A 148 -15.99 4.04 -0.56
CA ILE A 148 -14.85 4.75 0.03
C ILE A 148 -15.16 6.23 0.20
N GLU A 149 -15.13 6.68 1.44
CA GLU A 149 -15.46 8.05 1.86
C GLU A 149 -14.23 8.83 2.32
N SER A 150 -13.16 8.15 2.73
CA SER A 150 -11.89 8.77 3.14
C SER A 150 -10.68 7.87 2.84
N LEU A 151 -9.46 8.42 2.85
CA LEU A 151 -8.25 7.63 2.57
C LEU A 151 -7.84 6.74 3.74
N GLY A 152 -7.85 7.24 4.98
CA GLY A 152 -7.52 6.43 6.17
C GLY A 152 -6.03 6.11 6.38
N PHE A 153 -5.11 6.72 5.61
CA PHE A 153 -3.65 6.61 5.80
C PHE A 153 -3.15 7.50 6.95
N ALA A 154 -3.50 7.12 8.19
CA ALA A 154 -3.27 7.93 9.37
C ALA A 154 -1.78 8.23 9.67
N SER A 155 -0.87 7.32 9.30
CA SER A 155 0.55 7.43 9.62
C SER A 155 1.44 7.86 8.44
N LEU A 156 0.87 8.07 7.24
CA LEU A 156 1.67 8.29 6.04
C LEU A 156 2.36 9.66 6.09
N LYS A 157 3.69 9.62 6.08
CA LYS A 157 4.56 10.81 6.21
C LYS A 157 5.36 11.10 4.95
N SER A 158 5.65 10.08 4.14
CA SER A 158 6.53 10.25 2.99
C SER A 158 6.23 9.31 1.83
N ILE A 159 6.23 9.88 0.63
CA ILE A 159 6.34 9.16 -0.63
C ILE A 159 7.64 9.64 -1.27
N ASP A 160 8.67 8.79 -1.24
CA ASP A 160 10.04 9.21 -1.53
C ASP A 160 10.23 9.47 -3.04
N ASN A 161 9.65 8.64 -3.91
CA ASN A 161 9.71 8.79 -5.36
C ASN A 161 8.35 8.54 -6.03
N GLY A 162 8.10 9.21 -7.15
CA GLY A 162 6.93 8.98 -7.99
C GLY A 162 5.70 9.81 -7.62
N ASN A 163 4.67 9.69 -8.44
CA ASN A 163 3.45 10.48 -8.35
C ASN A 163 2.31 9.76 -7.61
N VAL A 164 1.27 10.50 -7.25
CA VAL A 164 0.03 9.99 -6.67
C VAL A 164 -1.12 10.25 -7.62
N TYR A 165 -1.83 9.18 -8.01
CA TYR A 165 -3.09 9.29 -8.75
C TYR A 165 -4.22 8.72 -7.91
N ILE A 166 -5.22 9.56 -7.61
CA ILE A 166 -6.45 9.15 -6.94
C ILE A 166 -7.61 9.66 -7.77
N GLY A 167 -8.44 8.77 -8.28
CA GLY A 167 -9.52 9.20 -9.14
C GLY A 167 -10.68 8.23 -9.22
N GLN A 168 -11.78 8.76 -9.76
CA GLN A 168 -12.97 7.97 -10.02
C GLN A 168 -13.55 7.35 -8.73
N MET A 169 -13.55 8.11 -7.62
CA MET A 169 -14.13 7.69 -6.34
C MET A 169 -15.21 8.71 -5.90
N GLN A 170 -16.47 8.44 -6.23
CA GLN A 170 -17.57 9.42 -6.14
C GLN A 170 -17.90 9.88 -4.74
N ASN A 171 -17.70 9.01 -3.75
CA ASN A 171 -17.99 9.29 -2.36
C ASN A 171 -16.75 9.75 -1.58
N LEU A 172 -15.56 9.73 -2.20
CA LEU A 172 -14.32 10.08 -1.52
C LEU A 172 -14.26 11.57 -1.18
N CYS A 173 -14.20 11.85 0.12
CA CYS A 173 -13.94 13.14 0.73
C CYS A 173 -12.53 13.21 1.33
N TYR A 174 -12.14 14.42 1.71
CA TYR A 174 -10.89 14.74 2.43
C TYR A 174 -9.58 14.43 1.67
N ASP A 175 -9.63 13.88 0.46
CA ASP A 175 -8.48 13.70 -0.43
C ASP A 175 -7.73 15.02 -0.73
N LYS A 176 -8.46 16.14 -0.72
CA LYS A 176 -7.94 17.51 -0.95
C LYS A 176 -7.47 18.22 0.31
N THR A 177 -7.73 17.68 1.51
CA THR A 177 -7.29 18.29 2.78
C THR A 177 -5.93 17.76 3.23
N VAL A 178 -5.46 16.65 2.63
CA VAL A 178 -4.11 16.13 2.83
C VAL A 178 -3.09 17.11 2.27
N ASP A 179 -2.07 17.43 3.07
CA ASP A 179 -0.93 18.21 2.62
C ASP A 179 0.03 17.34 1.78
N TRP A 180 -0.36 17.08 0.54
CA TRP A 180 0.42 16.26 -0.37
C TRP A 180 1.82 16.83 -0.67
N GLN A 181 2.02 18.14 -0.51
CA GLN A 181 3.33 18.77 -0.76
C GLN A 181 4.35 18.39 0.31
N SER A 182 3.93 18.18 1.57
CA SER A 182 4.85 17.69 2.60
C SER A 182 5.08 16.18 2.51
N VAL A 183 4.12 15.41 1.99
CA VAL A 183 4.25 13.95 1.83
C VAL A 183 5.12 13.58 0.63
N LEU A 184 4.94 14.21 -0.53
CA LEU A 184 5.69 13.91 -1.75
C LEU A 184 7.10 14.53 -1.73
N LYS A 185 8.15 13.70 -1.86
CA LYS A 185 9.54 14.18 -1.84
C LYS A 185 10.09 14.43 -3.23
N ASN A 186 10.08 13.41 -4.10
CA ASN A 186 10.63 13.49 -5.46
C ASN A 186 9.58 13.07 -6.50
N PRO A 187 8.57 13.92 -6.77
CA PRO A 187 7.58 13.63 -7.79
C PRO A 187 8.19 13.71 -9.20
N ILE A 188 7.66 12.90 -10.12
CA ILE A 188 8.07 12.90 -11.53
C ILE A 188 7.28 13.97 -12.29
N HIS A 189 8.01 14.88 -12.94
CA HIS A 189 7.40 15.91 -13.77
C HIS A 189 6.65 15.29 -14.97
N ARG A 190 5.34 15.43 -14.98
CA ARG A 190 4.43 15.05 -16.07
C ARG A 190 3.34 16.10 -16.14
N SER A 191 2.99 16.59 -17.33
CA SER A 191 2.00 17.66 -17.52
C SER A 191 0.62 17.35 -16.93
N THR A 192 0.27 16.07 -16.80
CA THR A 192 -1.00 15.63 -16.20
C THR A 192 -1.02 15.74 -14.66
N PHE A 193 0.13 15.87 -14.00
CA PHE A 193 0.25 15.90 -12.54
C PHE A 193 0.66 17.29 -12.06
N THR A 194 -0.05 17.83 -11.08
CA THR A 194 0.31 19.10 -10.43
C THR A 194 1.16 18.80 -9.21
N LYS A 195 2.46 19.14 -9.26
CA LYS A 195 3.44 18.82 -8.20
C LYS A 195 3.41 17.33 -7.79
N GLY A 196 3.24 16.44 -8.77
CA GLY A 196 3.17 14.98 -8.54
C GLY A 196 1.81 14.44 -8.12
N LEU A 197 0.78 15.28 -7.96
CA LEU A 197 -0.56 14.87 -7.58
C LEU A 197 -1.53 14.98 -8.76
N LEU A 198 -2.35 13.93 -8.94
CA LEU A 198 -3.52 13.95 -9.81
C LEU A 198 -4.74 13.45 -9.03
N LEU A 199 -5.65 14.38 -8.72
CA LEU A 199 -6.98 14.08 -8.19
C LEU A 199 -8.00 14.26 -9.31
N ARG A 200 -8.76 13.23 -9.69
CA ARG A 200 -9.65 13.31 -10.87
C ARG A 200 -10.96 12.57 -10.68
N ARG A 201 -12.10 13.26 -10.84
CA ARG A 201 -13.45 12.69 -10.73
C ARG A 201 -13.72 12.01 -9.36
N ASN A 202 -13.27 12.67 -8.29
CA ASN A 202 -13.68 12.35 -6.91
C ASN A 202 -14.78 13.32 -6.45
N LYS A 203 -15.36 13.11 -5.27
CA LYS A 203 -16.37 14.03 -4.72
C LYS A 203 -15.83 15.48 -4.66
N PRO A 204 -16.57 16.47 -5.18
CA PRO A 204 -16.22 17.88 -5.04
C PRO A 204 -16.12 18.30 -3.56
N LYS A 205 -15.11 19.12 -3.21
CA LYS A 205 -14.84 19.52 -1.81
C LYS A 205 -16.06 20.15 -1.12
N HIS A 206 -16.84 20.96 -1.84
CA HIS A 206 -18.01 21.64 -1.29
C HIS A 206 -19.21 20.71 -1.02
N LEU A 207 -19.15 19.46 -1.48
CA LEU A 207 -20.15 18.42 -1.20
C LEU A 207 -19.67 17.44 -0.11
N CYS A 208 -18.55 17.74 0.53
CA CYS A 208 -18.09 17.02 1.71
C CYS A 208 -18.55 17.79 2.95
N GLU A 209 -19.26 17.11 3.84
CA GLU A 209 -19.72 17.61 5.13
C GLU A 209 -18.57 17.66 6.16
#